data_AF-A0A7C1CVM2-F1
#
_entry.id   AF-A0A7C1CVM2-F1
#
_cell.length_a   1.000
_cell.length_b   1.000
_cell.length_c   1.000
_cell.angle_alpha   90.00
_cell.angle_beta   90.00
_cell.angle_gamma   90.00
#
_symmetry.space_group_name_H-M   'P 1'
#
loop_
_entity.id
_entity.type
_entity.pdbx_description
1 polymer ?
#
loop_
_entity_poly.entity_id
_entity_poly.type
_entity_poly.pdbx_seq_one_letter_code
_entity_poly.pdbx_strand_id
1 'polypeptide(L)'
;MKIEDLYTYYDLFCGDQSERYADIPWITPEEKFALIEEFIYTRVEESVRDEFYYEISGRGAFSKFRTFLEHHGEYKDAWFEFEGENLRRIAIKWLNSIGIDPTDTSEK
;
A
#
# COMPACT_ATOMS: atom_id res chain seq x y z
N MET A 1 -26.68 21.91 -8.28
CA MET A 1 -26.69 20.99 -7.13
C MET A 1 -25.59 21.44 -6.21
N LYS A 2 -25.93 21.94 -5.02
CA LYS A 2 -24.92 22.41 -4.06
C LYS A 2 -24.31 21.20 -3.35
N ILE A 3 -23.06 21.31 -2.92
CA ILE A 3 -22.37 20.25 -2.15
C ILE A 3 -23.16 19.92 -0.86
N GLU A 4 -23.82 20.91 -0.28
CA GLU A 4 -24.75 20.75 0.86
C GLU A 4 -25.93 19.82 0.54
N ASP A 5 -26.41 19.80 -0.70
CA ASP A 5 -27.50 18.91 -1.14
C ASP A 5 -27.04 17.44 -1.23
N LEU A 6 -25.75 17.20 -1.53
CA LEU A 6 -25.16 15.86 -1.64
C LEU A 6 -24.98 15.19 -0.27
N TYR A 7 -24.50 15.93 0.74
CA TYR A 7 -24.38 15.41 2.10
C TYR A 7 -25.76 15.12 2.72
N THR A 8 -26.71 16.02 2.52
CA THR A 8 -28.11 15.84 2.95
C THR A 8 -28.75 14.60 2.30
N TYR A 9 -28.45 14.33 1.02
CA TYR A 9 -28.95 13.15 0.31
C TYR A 9 -28.31 11.84 0.78
N TYR A 10 -27.00 11.85 1.05
CA TYR A 10 -26.29 10.68 1.57
C TYR A 10 -26.80 10.30 2.98
N ASP A 11 -27.02 11.28 3.85
CA ASP A 11 -27.59 11.05 5.17
C ASP A 11 -29.04 10.52 5.10
N LEU A 12 -29.84 10.99 4.12
CA LEU A 12 -31.24 10.55 3.93
C LEU A 12 -31.38 9.14 3.35
N PHE A 13 -30.46 8.70 2.48
CA PHE A 13 -30.53 7.39 1.81
C PHE A 13 -29.66 6.32 2.45
N CYS A 14 -28.52 6.70 3.04
CA CYS A 14 -27.60 5.76 3.65
C CYS A 14 -27.73 5.71 5.17
N GLY A 15 -28.21 6.76 5.84
CA GLY A 15 -28.18 6.83 7.30
C GLY A 15 -26.75 6.68 7.86
N ASP A 16 -26.61 6.80 9.18
CA ASP A 16 -25.33 6.49 9.82
C ASP A 16 -25.12 4.97 9.82
N GLN A 17 -24.28 4.47 8.91
CA GLN A 17 -23.87 3.07 8.84
C GLN A 17 -22.49 2.84 9.47
N SER A 18 -22.00 3.77 10.30
CA SER A 18 -20.71 3.63 11.00
C SER A 18 -20.67 2.37 11.90
N GLU A 19 -21.83 1.86 12.32
CA GLU A 19 -21.92 0.59 13.05
C GLU A 19 -21.71 -0.66 12.15
N ARG A 20 -21.86 -0.52 10.82
CA ARG A 20 -21.81 -1.64 9.88
C ARG A 20 -20.53 -1.68 9.04
N TYR A 21 -19.94 -0.53 8.74
CA TYR A 21 -18.77 -0.42 7.87
C TYR A 21 -17.62 0.28 8.58
N ALA A 22 -16.40 -0.20 8.37
CA ALA A 22 -15.17 0.40 8.85
C ALA A 22 -14.37 0.96 7.67
N ASP A 23 -13.76 2.13 7.86
CA ASP A 23 -12.90 2.74 6.85
C ASP A 23 -11.59 1.96 6.71
N ILE A 24 -11.19 1.72 5.46
CA ILE A 24 -9.89 1.12 5.16
C ILE A 24 -8.81 2.13 5.57
N PRO A 25 -7.81 1.73 6.38
CA PRO A 25 -6.77 2.63 6.82
C PRO A 25 -5.96 3.11 5.61
N TRP A 26 -5.68 4.41 5.59
CA TRP A 26 -4.80 4.99 4.59
C TRP A 26 -3.34 4.64 4.92
N ILE A 27 -2.62 4.06 3.96
CA ILE A 27 -1.18 3.83 4.07
C ILE A 27 -0.45 5.12 3.76
N THR A 28 0.31 5.63 4.72
CA THR A 28 0.99 6.92 4.53
C THR A 28 2.12 6.82 3.51
N PRO A 29 2.52 7.94 2.86
CA PRO A 29 3.69 7.94 2.00
C PRO A 29 4.96 7.44 2.71
N GLU A 30 5.11 7.71 4.00
CA GLU A 30 6.24 7.24 4.81
C GLU A 30 6.22 5.72 5.00
N GLU A 31 5.06 5.13 5.31
CA GLU A 31 4.90 3.67 5.40
C GLU A 31 5.18 2.99 4.07
N LYS A 32 4.69 3.57 2.97
CA LYS A 32 4.95 3.06 1.62
C LYS A 32 6.43 3.17 1.26
N PHE A 33 7.09 4.25 1.65
CA PHE A 33 8.53 4.42 1.43
C PHE A 33 9.35 3.40 2.23
N ALA A 34 8.98 3.14 3.48
CA ALA A 34 9.63 2.11 4.30
C ALA A 34 9.54 0.71 3.67
N LEU A 35 8.40 0.35 3.05
CA LEU A 35 8.27 -0.91 2.31
C LEU A 35 9.22 -0.99 1.10
N ILE A 36 9.42 0.13 0.39
CA ILE A 36 10.38 0.19 -0.71
C ILE A 36 11.80 0.02 -0.18
N GLU A 37 12.17 0.69 0.91
CA GLU A 37 13.49 0.54 1.53
C GLU A 37 13.74 -0.91 1.99
N GLU A 38 12.75 -1.53 2.64
CA GLU A 38 12.83 -2.92 3.08
C GLU A 38 12.99 -3.88 1.89
N PHE A 39 12.25 -3.68 0.80
CA PHE A 39 12.38 -4.48 -0.41
C PHE A 39 13.78 -4.38 -1.02
N ILE A 40 14.27 -3.15 -1.23
CA ILE A 40 15.60 -2.90 -1.78
C ILE A 40 16.67 -3.52 -0.88
N TYR A 41 16.49 -3.45 0.44
CA TYR A 41 17.43 -4.01 1.41
C TYR A 41 17.43 -5.55 1.48
N THR A 42 16.31 -6.20 1.16
CA THR A 42 16.15 -7.66 1.38
C THR A 42 16.15 -8.49 0.10
N ARG A 43 15.69 -7.94 -1.03
CA ARG A 43 15.45 -8.69 -2.27
C ARG A 43 16.31 -8.25 -3.46
N VAL A 44 17.01 -7.11 -3.36
CA VAL A 44 17.87 -6.58 -4.42
C VAL A 44 19.35 -6.81 -4.09
N GLU A 45 20.11 -7.29 -5.06
CA GLU A 45 21.56 -7.51 -4.97
C GLU A 45 22.30 -6.21 -4.59
N GLU A 46 23.38 -6.35 -3.80
CA GLU A 46 24.10 -5.20 -3.22
C GLU A 46 24.59 -4.20 -4.28
N SER A 47 25.12 -4.69 -5.41
CA SER A 47 25.61 -3.82 -6.48
C SER A 47 24.51 -2.99 -7.16
N VAL A 48 23.30 -3.56 -7.28
CA VAL A 48 22.14 -2.90 -7.90
C VAL A 48 21.47 -1.94 -6.91
N ARG A 49 21.49 -2.30 -5.62
CA ARG A 49 21.03 -1.46 -4.53
C ARG A 49 21.83 -0.17 -4.41
N ASP A 50 23.15 -0.24 -4.50
CA ASP A 50 24.02 0.93 -4.38
C ASP A 50 23.79 1.94 -5.52
N GLU A 51 23.58 1.43 -6.74
CA GLU A 51 23.16 2.22 -7.90
C GLU A 51 21.83 2.93 -7.63
N PHE A 52 20.84 2.19 -7.12
CA PHE A 52 19.54 2.73 -6.78
C PHE A 52 19.59 3.81 -5.68
N TYR A 53 20.37 3.61 -4.61
CA TYR A 53 20.47 4.60 -3.53
C TYR A 53 21.16 5.88 -3.97
N TYR A 54 22.15 5.78 -4.86
CA TYR A 54 22.77 6.94 -5.49
C TYR A 54 21.73 7.73 -6.31
N GLU A 55 20.92 7.03 -7.11
CA GLU A 55 19.87 7.65 -7.92
C GLU A 55 18.73 8.22 -7.09
N ILE A 56 18.30 7.56 -6.00
CA ILE A 56 17.10 7.94 -5.25
C ILE A 56 17.29 9.20 -4.41
N SER A 57 18.53 9.57 -4.09
CA SER A 57 18.85 10.78 -3.32
C SER A 57 18.13 12.03 -3.91
N GLY A 58 17.17 12.58 -3.15
CA GLY A 58 16.39 13.78 -3.52
C GLY A 58 14.87 13.59 -3.70
N ARG A 59 14.21 14.56 -4.36
CA ARG A 59 12.76 14.54 -4.63
C ARG A 59 12.41 13.48 -5.68
N GLY A 60 11.27 12.81 -5.51
CA GLY A 60 10.73 11.88 -6.51
C GLY A 60 11.04 10.40 -6.28
N ALA A 61 11.29 9.98 -5.03
CA ALA A 61 11.59 8.60 -4.65
C ALA A 61 10.67 7.54 -5.31
N PHE A 62 9.35 7.74 -5.27
CA PHE A 62 8.40 6.81 -5.90
C PHE A 62 8.52 6.73 -7.43
N SER A 63 8.77 7.86 -8.08
CA SER A 63 8.96 7.88 -9.55
C SER A 63 10.25 7.15 -9.92
N LYS A 64 11.33 7.40 -9.18
CA LYS A 64 12.62 6.73 -9.38
C LYS A 64 12.53 5.23 -9.11
N PHE A 65 11.79 4.82 -8.08
CA PHE A 65 11.51 3.41 -7.82
C PHE A 65 10.73 2.75 -8.96
N ARG A 66 9.71 3.42 -9.51
CA ARG A 66 9.01 2.91 -10.70
C ARG A 66 9.97 2.73 -11.87
N THR A 67 10.80 3.75 -12.14
CA THR A 67 11.81 3.70 -13.19
C THR A 67 12.82 2.58 -12.94
N PHE A 68 13.24 2.34 -11.71
CA PHE A 68 14.08 1.22 -11.32
C PHE A 68 13.44 -0.13 -11.69
N LEU A 69 12.16 -0.36 -11.37
CA LEU A 69 11.45 -1.59 -11.74
C LEU A 69 11.27 -1.73 -13.26
N GLU A 70 11.22 -0.62 -14.01
CA GLU A 70 11.18 -0.64 -15.48
C GLU A 70 12.53 -1.02 -16.09
N HIS A 71 13.65 -0.59 -15.49
CA HIS A 71 15.00 -0.94 -15.94
C HIS A 71 15.42 -2.35 -15.50
N HIS A 72 15.00 -2.77 -14.31
CA HIS A 72 15.30 -4.07 -13.73
C HIS A 72 14.05 -4.94 -13.62
N GLY A 73 13.57 -5.38 -14.79
CA GLY A 73 12.34 -6.17 -14.89
C GLY A 73 12.37 -7.46 -14.05
N GLU A 74 13.56 -7.99 -13.76
CA GLU A 74 13.76 -9.16 -12.90
C GLU A 74 13.27 -8.96 -11.45
N TYR A 75 13.26 -7.73 -10.94
CA TYR A 75 12.77 -7.43 -9.58
C TYR A 75 11.28 -7.09 -9.54
N LYS A 76 10.62 -6.97 -10.69
CA LYS A 76 9.22 -6.54 -10.76
C LYS A 76 8.26 -7.55 -10.13
N ASP A 77 8.42 -8.83 -10.46
CA ASP A 77 7.59 -9.89 -9.89
C ASP A 77 7.87 -10.05 -8.39
N ALA A 78 9.15 -9.98 -8.00
CA ALA A 78 9.57 -10.01 -6.59
C ALA A 78 9.00 -8.81 -5.79
N TRP A 79 8.92 -7.62 -6.40
CA TRP A 79 8.29 -6.46 -5.77
C TRP A 79 6.80 -6.69 -5.54
N PHE A 80 6.07 -7.17 -6.54
CA PHE A 80 4.63 -7.40 -6.39
C PHE A 80 4.29 -8.48 -5.37
N GLU A 81 5.09 -9.54 -5.31
CA GLU A 81 4.98 -10.56 -4.27
C GLU A 81 5.24 -9.95 -2.89
N PHE A 82 6.36 -9.24 -2.72
CA PHE A 82 6.73 -8.59 -1.46
C PHE A 82 5.72 -7.54 -0.98
N GLU A 83 5.26 -6.67 -1.89
CA GLU A 83 4.24 -5.66 -1.60
C GLU A 83 2.92 -6.34 -1.22
N GLY A 84 2.51 -7.38 -1.95
CA GLY A 84 1.31 -8.17 -1.67
C GLY A 84 1.34 -8.83 -0.29
N GLU A 85 2.44 -9.49 0.06
CA GLU A 85 2.64 -10.12 1.37
C GLU A 85 2.54 -9.09 2.52
N ASN A 86 3.18 -7.93 2.35
CA ASN A 86 3.16 -6.88 3.36
C ASN A 86 1.80 -6.22 3.51
N LEU A 87 1.13 -5.89 2.40
CA LEU A 87 -0.23 -5.35 2.42
C LEU A 87 -1.21 -6.34 3.03
N ARG A 88 -1.08 -7.63 2.73
CA ARG A 88 -1.87 -8.70 3.37
C ARG A 88 -1.65 -8.73 4.88
N ARG A 89 -0.41 -8.66 5.34
CA ARG A 89 -0.08 -8.59 6.78
C ARG A 89 -0.70 -7.36 7.45
N ILE A 90 -0.63 -6.20 6.79
CA ILE A 90 -1.24 -4.95 7.28
C ILE A 90 -2.76 -5.10 7.36
N ALA A 91 -3.40 -5.65 6.32
CA ALA A 91 -4.84 -5.88 6.28
C ALA A 91 -5.30 -6.85 7.37
N ILE A 92 -4.61 -7.97 7.56
CA ILE A 92 -4.87 -8.94 8.64
C ILE A 92 -4.75 -8.27 10.01
N LYS A 93 -3.69 -7.49 10.24
CA LYS A 93 -3.49 -6.78 11.51
C LYS A 93 -4.62 -5.78 11.76
N TRP A 94 -5.02 -5.04 10.73
CA TRP A 94 -6.13 -4.09 10.83
C TRP A 94 -7.46 -4.78 11.11
N LEU A 95 -7.82 -5.82 10.37
CA LEU A 95 -9.06 -6.59 10.58
C LEU A 95 -9.14 -7.13 12.01
N ASN A 96 -8.05 -7.72 12.51
CA ASN A 96 -7.97 -8.17 13.90
C ASN A 96 -8.14 -7.02 14.91
N SER A 97 -7.61 -5.83 14.62
CA SER A 97 -7.72 -4.66 15.52
C SER A 97 -9.16 -4.14 15.65
N ILE A 98 -10.02 -4.40 14.66
CA ILE A 98 -11.46 -4.07 14.69
C ILE A 98 -12.32 -5.29 15.04
N GLY A 99 -11.72 -6.40 15.44
CA GLY A 99 -12.42 -7.62 15.87
C GLY A 99 -13.03 -8.44 14.73
N ILE A 100 -12.55 -8.26 13.49
CA ILE A 100 -12.97 -9.04 12.33
C ILE A 100 -11.95 -10.15 12.07
N ASP A 101 -12.43 -11.39 11.98
CA ASP A 101 -11.61 -12.54 11.62
C ASP A 101 -11.32 -12.55 10.11
N PRO A 102 -10.05 -12.44 9.68
CA PRO A 102 -9.71 -12.39 8.27
C PRO A 102 -9.85 -13.77 7.62
N THR A 103 -10.75 -13.88 6.64
CA THR A 103 -10.86 -15.06 5.79
C THR A 103 -10.16 -14.82 4.46
N ASP A 104 -9.06 -15.52 4.20
CA ASP A 104 -8.39 -15.47 2.92
C ASP A 104 -8.79 -16.67 2.05
N THR A 105 -9.41 -16.41 0.90
CA THR A 105 -9.82 -17.47 -0.05
C THR A 105 -8.83 -17.61 -1.22
N SER A 106 -7.77 -16.80 -1.26
CA SER A 106 -6.77 -16.78 -2.33
C SER A 106 -5.74 -17.91 -2.24
N GLU A 107 -5.76 -18.71 -1.17
CA GLU A 107 -4.91 -19.90 -1.02
C GLU A 107 -5.55 -21.20 -1.54
N LYS A 108 -6.62 -21.12 -2.35
CA LYS A 108 -7.27 -22.29 -2.97
C LYS A 108 -6.92 -22.49 -4.44
#